data_AF-A0A952LX40-F1
#
_entry.id   AF-A0A952LX40-F1
#
_cell.length_a   1.000
_cell.length_b   1.000
_cell.length_c   1.000
_cell.angle_alpha   90.00
_cell.angle_beta   90.00
_cell.angle_gamma   90.00
#
_symmetry.space_group_name_H-M   'P 1'
#
loop_
_entity.id
_entity.type
_entity.pdbx_description
1 polymer ?
#
loop_
_entity_poly.entity_id
_entity_poly.type
_entity_poly.pdbx_seq_one_letter_code
_entity_poly.pdbx_strand_id
1 'polypeptide(L)'
;MKRIAIIGTGIAGLGCAYFLKDRAEITLFEKNDYVGGHTNTVEVTEGSRQLPVDTGFMVFNQRTYPNLCRLFEELDVAVKPTDMSFSVRHEHDDIEWNGAGFTKLFAQRRNIFRPRYLRMLGQMNRFNQTAMQLAQTGWLNDPPVSEQTIGQFAAAGKYGEDFLNLFLLP
;
A
#
# COMPACT_ATOMS: atom_id res chain seq x y z
N MET A 1 -34.83 18.96 -10.58
CA MET A 1 -33.53 18.25 -10.57
C MET A 1 -32.69 18.85 -9.45
N LYS A 2 -31.95 18.05 -8.66
CA LYS A 2 -31.11 18.61 -7.58
C LYS A 2 -29.83 19.20 -8.18
N ARG A 3 -29.32 20.30 -7.61
CA ARG A 3 -28.03 20.90 -7.95
C ARG A 3 -27.02 20.55 -6.85
N ILE A 4 -25.88 19.98 -7.23
CA ILE A 4 -24.87 19.47 -6.30
C ILE A 4 -23.50 20.06 -6.66
N ALA A 5 -22.85 20.68 -5.68
CA ALA A 5 -21.45 21.07 -5.78
C ALA A 5 -20.57 19.98 -5.13
N ILE A 6 -19.53 19.55 -5.84
CA ILE A 6 -18.50 18.64 -5.34
C ILE A 6 -17.18 19.42 -5.30
N ILE A 7 -16.59 19.52 -4.11
CA ILE A 7 -15.34 20.26 -3.88
C ILE A 7 -14.19 19.24 -3.76
N GLY A 8 -13.28 19.28 -4.72
CA GLY A 8 -12.19 18.33 -4.90
C GLY A 8 -12.50 17.27 -5.94
N THR A 9 -11.59 17.08 -6.89
CA THR A 9 -11.68 16.11 -7.99
C THR A 9 -10.71 14.94 -7.83
N GLY A 10 -10.38 14.60 -6.57
CA GLY A 10 -9.76 13.29 -6.28
C GLY A 10 -10.70 12.13 -6.62
N ILE A 11 -10.20 10.89 -6.54
CA ILE A 11 -10.97 9.68 -6.88
C ILE A 11 -12.33 9.60 -6.16
N ALA A 12 -12.42 10.08 -4.92
CA ALA A 12 -13.69 10.15 -4.20
C ALA A 12 -14.68 11.13 -4.85
N GLY A 13 -14.24 12.34 -5.17
CA GLY A 13 -15.08 13.37 -5.80
C GLY A 13 -15.51 12.99 -7.21
N LEU A 14 -14.58 12.49 -8.03
CA LEU A 14 -14.88 11.99 -9.37
C LEU A 14 -15.78 10.75 -9.33
N GLY A 15 -15.57 9.84 -8.38
CA GLY A 15 -16.46 8.70 -8.16
C GLY A 15 -17.88 9.13 -7.80
N CYS A 16 -18.02 10.10 -6.88
CA CYS A 16 -19.31 10.70 -6.56
C CYS A 16 -19.97 11.33 -7.80
N ALA A 17 -19.23 12.12 -8.58
CA ALA A 17 -19.74 12.75 -9.78
C ALA A 17 -20.22 11.71 -10.81
N TYR A 18 -19.42 10.67 -11.03
CA TYR A 18 -19.71 9.62 -12.00
C TYR A 18 -21.01 8.85 -11.69
N PHE A 19 -21.28 8.55 -10.42
CA PHE A 19 -22.49 7.83 -10.01
C PHE A 19 -23.72 8.73 -9.82
N LEU A 20 -23.54 10.05 -9.72
CA LEU A 20 -24.64 11.02 -9.58
C LEU A 20 -25.03 11.71 -10.89
N LYS A 21 -24.22 11.59 -11.96
CA LYS A 21 -24.36 12.35 -13.21
C LYS A 21 -25.76 12.30 -13.83
N ASP A 22 -26.49 11.20 -13.67
CA ASP A 22 -27.84 11.00 -14.24
C ASP A 22 -28.97 11.38 -13.28
N ARG A 23 -28.64 11.82 -12.05
CA ARG A 23 -29.61 12.09 -10.96
C ARG A 23 -29.59 13.54 -10.47
N ALA A 24 -28.56 14.31 -10.84
CA ALA A 24 -28.37 15.68 -10.40
C ALA A 24 -27.61 16.50 -11.45
N GLU A 25 -27.81 17.80 -11.41
CA GLU A 25 -26.93 18.77 -12.08
C GLU A 25 -25.70 18.99 -11.20
N ILE A 26 -24.51 18.67 -11.70
CA ILE A 26 -23.27 18.62 -10.91
C ILE A 26 -22.33 19.75 -11.32
N THR A 27 -21.77 20.44 -10.32
CA THR A 27 -20.66 21.37 -10.49
C THR A 27 -19.45 20.88 -9.70
N LEU A 28 -18.32 20.71 -10.37
CA LEU A 28 -17.05 20.30 -9.75
C LEU A 28 -16.17 21.53 -9.51
N PHE A 29 -15.55 21.60 -8.34
CA PHE A 29 -14.55 22.61 -8.01
C PHE A 29 -13.24 21.92 -7.70
N GLU A 30 -12.19 22.26 -8.43
CA GLU A 30 -10.83 21.80 -8.19
C GLU A 30 -9.92 23.00 -7.97
N LYS A 31 -8.99 22.88 -7.02
CA LYS A 31 -7.99 23.91 -6.75
C LYS A 31 -6.83 23.82 -7.75
N ASN A 32 -6.47 22.62 -8.15
CA ASN A 32 -5.40 22.37 -9.10
C ASN A 32 -5.83 22.68 -10.54
N ASP A 33 -4.85 22.73 -11.44
CA ASP A 33 -5.03 22.84 -12.90
C ASP A 33 -5.27 21.48 -13.58
N TYR A 34 -5.37 20.41 -12.79
CA TYR A 34 -5.63 19.03 -13.25
C TYR A 34 -6.60 18.31 -12.30
N VAL A 35 -7.25 17.26 -12.82
CA VAL A 35 -8.17 16.40 -12.04
C VAL A 35 -7.45 15.14 -11.53
N GLY A 36 -7.95 14.56 -10.44
CA GLY A 36 -7.45 13.28 -9.89
C GLY A 36 -6.70 13.41 -8.56
N GLY A 37 -6.10 14.56 -8.27
CA GLY A 37 -5.39 14.78 -7.00
C GLY A 37 -4.23 13.79 -6.80
N HIS A 38 -4.38 12.81 -5.91
CA HIS A 38 -3.38 11.76 -5.69
C HIS A 38 -3.40 10.64 -6.74
N THR A 39 -4.49 10.47 -7.51
CA THR A 39 -4.48 9.63 -8.72
C THR A 39 -3.89 10.47 -9.85
N ASN A 40 -2.57 10.51 -9.91
CA ASN A 40 -1.82 11.44 -10.75
C ASN A 40 -0.88 10.68 -11.71
N THR A 41 -1.04 10.93 -12.99
CA THR A 41 -0.17 10.43 -14.07
C THR A 41 0.48 11.62 -14.74
N VAL A 42 1.81 11.62 -14.83
CA VAL A 42 2.58 12.66 -15.51
C VAL A 42 3.21 12.09 -16.78
N GLU A 43 3.27 12.89 -17.84
CA GLU A 43 3.96 12.51 -19.07
C GLU A 43 5.46 12.79 -18.93
N VAL A 44 6.29 11.77 -19.14
CA VAL A 44 7.76 11.85 -19.09
C VAL A 44 8.34 11.56 -20.47
N THR A 45 9.25 12.41 -20.92
CA THR A 45 9.95 12.23 -22.20
C THR A 45 11.17 11.31 -22.02
N GLU A 46 11.16 10.17 -22.69
CA GLU A 46 12.29 9.24 -22.81
C GLU A 46 12.76 9.18 -24.27
N GLY A 47 13.79 9.96 -24.61
CA GLY A 47 14.25 10.10 -25.99
C GLY A 47 13.17 10.72 -26.88
N SER A 48 12.63 9.93 -27.82
CA SER A 48 11.52 10.35 -28.70
C SER A 48 10.14 9.85 -28.24
N ARG A 49 10.06 9.19 -27.07
CA ARG A 49 8.82 8.60 -26.54
C ARG A 49 8.26 9.49 -25.43
N GLN A 50 6.94 9.60 -25.35
CA GLN A 50 6.24 10.08 -24.15
C GLN A 50 5.72 8.88 -23.38
N LEU A 51 5.97 8.86 -22.08
CA LEU A 51 5.61 7.79 -21.17
C LEU A 51 4.71 8.33 -20.06
N PRO A 52 3.48 7.79 -19.91
CA PRO A 52 2.68 8.07 -18.73
C PRO A 52 3.30 7.38 -17.51
N VAL A 53 3.58 8.15 -16.46
CA VAL A 53 4.15 7.68 -15.19
C VAL A 53 3.22 8.07 -14.05
N ASP A 54 2.68 7.08 -13.36
CA ASP A 54 1.86 7.29 -12.18
C ASP A 54 2.77 7.67 -10.99
N THR A 55 2.46 8.78 -10.30
CA THR A 55 3.30 9.31 -9.21
C THR A 55 2.63 9.27 -7.83
N GLY A 56 1.39 8.80 -7.76
CA GLY A 56 0.65 8.66 -6.51
C GLY A 56 0.03 7.28 -6.40
N PHE A 57 -1.25 7.17 -6.73
CA PHE A 57 -1.92 5.88 -6.77
C PHE A 57 -1.54 5.08 -8.03
N MET A 58 -0.75 4.01 -7.86
CA MET A 58 -0.21 3.22 -8.98
C MET A 58 -0.80 1.80 -9.07
N VAL A 59 -1.30 1.25 -7.95
CA VAL A 59 -1.68 -0.16 -7.86
C VAL A 59 -2.95 -0.36 -7.04
N PHE A 60 -3.72 -1.40 -7.39
CA PHE A 60 -4.90 -1.84 -6.65
C PHE A 60 -4.92 -3.37 -6.59
N ASN A 61 -5.82 -3.94 -5.77
CA ASN A 61 -6.11 -5.37 -5.79
C ASN A 61 -7.62 -5.62 -5.69
N GLN A 62 -8.07 -6.73 -6.28
CA GLN A 62 -9.48 -7.06 -6.39
C GLN A 62 -10.17 -7.29 -5.03
N ARG A 63 -9.43 -7.75 -4.02
CA ARG A 63 -9.98 -8.07 -2.70
C ARG A 63 -10.35 -6.83 -1.89
N THR A 64 -9.48 -5.81 -1.91
CA THR A 64 -9.64 -4.61 -1.06
C THR A 64 -10.27 -3.43 -1.80
N TYR A 65 -10.37 -3.49 -3.13
CA TYR A 65 -10.92 -2.40 -3.95
C TYR A 65 -12.11 -2.81 -4.84
N PRO A 66 -13.15 -3.50 -4.32
CA PRO A 66 -14.26 -3.97 -5.16
C PRO A 66 -15.00 -2.85 -5.89
N ASN A 67 -15.15 -1.68 -5.25
CA ASN A 67 -15.80 -0.53 -5.88
C ASN A 67 -14.97 0.07 -7.04
N LEU A 68 -13.65 0.06 -6.92
CA LEU A 68 -12.77 0.54 -7.99
C LEU A 68 -12.76 -0.44 -9.17
N CYS A 69 -12.75 -1.75 -8.89
CA CYS A 69 -12.87 -2.78 -9.92
C CYS A 69 -14.16 -2.59 -10.74
N ARG A 70 -15.30 -2.43 -10.07
CA ARG A 70 -16.58 -2.14 -10.75
C ARG A 70 -16.49 -0.87 -11.60
N LEU A 71 -15.87 0.19 -11.10
CA LEU A 71 -15.71 1.43 -11.86
C LEU A 71 -14.85 1.21 -13.11
N PHE A 72 -13.75 0.47 -13.00
CA PHE A 72 -12.89 0.14 -14.14
C PHE A 72 -13.60 -0.73 -15.17
N GLU A 73 -14.41 -1.70 -14.74
CA GLU A 73 -15.24 -2.51 -15.63
C GLU A 73 -16.28 -1.66 -16.38
N GLU A 74 -16.98 -0.75 -15.69
CA GLU A 74 -17.96 0.15 -16.32
C GLU A 74 -17.33 1.12 -17.32
N LEU A 75 -16.07 1.49 -17.10
CA LEU A 75 -15.31 2.42 -17.93
C LEU A 75 -14.43 1.71 -18.98
N ASP A 76 -14.43 0.38 -19.02
CA ASP A 76 -13.55 -0.45 -19.88
C ASP A 76 -12.06 -0.09 -19.73
N VAL A 77 -11.60 0.11 -18.48
CA VAL A 77 -10.21 0.47 -18.18
C VAL A 77 -9.32 -0.77 -18.24
N ALA A 78 -8.32 -0.73 -19.13
CA ALA A 78 -7.31 -1.78 -19.22
C ALA A 78 -6.46 -1.86 -17.94
N VAL A 79 -6.23 -3.08 -17.45
CA VAL A 79 -5.40 -3.34 -16.26
C VAL A 79 -4.28 -4.32 -16.58
N LYS A 80 -3.14 -4.17 -15.90
CA LYS A 80 -1.96 -5.02 -16.10
C LYS A 80 -1.59 -5.69 -14.77
N PRO A 81 -1.36 -7.01 -14.76
CA PRO A 81 -0.79 -7.69 -13.60
C PRO A 81 0.58 -7.11 -13.25
N THR A 82 0.81 -6.86 -11.97
CA THR A 82 2.09 -6.40 -11.42
C THR A 82 2.36 -7.06 -10.08
N ASP A 83 3.63 -7.34 -9.81
CA ASP A 83 4.07 -7.88 -8.53
C ASP A 83 4.51 -6.72 -7.62
N MET A 84 3.87 -6.60 -6.46
CA MET A 84 4.28 -5.66 -5.40
C MET A 84 5.47 -6.22 -4.61
N SER A 85 6.59 -6.40 -5.29
CA SER A 85 7.81 -6.90 -4.64
C SER A 85 8.42 -5.83 -3.74
N PHE A 86 9.03 -6.28 -2.63
CA PHE A 86 9.64 -5.39 -1.64
C PHE A 86 11.02 -5.90 -1.25
N SER A 87 12.00 -5.00 -1.19
CA SER A 87 13.38 -5.28 -0.77
C SER A 87 13.90 -4.16 0.12
N VAL A 88 14.68 -4.54 1.12
CA VAL A 88 15.34 -3.63 2.04
C VAL A 88 16.85 -3.75 1.84
N ARG A 89 17.51 -2.60 1.77
CA ARG A 89 18.95 -2.45 1.96
C ARG A 89 19.16 -1.48 3.11
N HIS A 90 19.63 -1.99 4.23
CA HIS A 90 19.95 -1.20 5.40
C HIS A 90 21.47 -1.01 5.47
N GLU A 91 21.95 0.16 5.04
CA GLU A 91 23.38 0.41 4.86
C GLU A 91 24.15 0.40 6.18
N HIS A 92 23.57 0.95 7.25
CA HIS A 92 24.24 1.05 8.56
C HIS A 92 24.59 -0.32 9.17
N ASP A 93 23.70 -1.30 9.08
CA ASP A 93 23.93 -2.66 9.62
C ASP A 93 24.48 -3.65 8.57
N ASP A 94 24.66 -3.18 7.33
CA ASP A 94 25.02 -3.97 6.16
C ASP A 94 24.15 -5.24 6.04
N ILE A 95 22.83 -5.01 6.00
CA ILE A 95 21.79 -6.05 5.88
C ILE A 95 20.95 -5.77 4.64
N GLU A 96 20.81 -6.80 3.81
CA GLU A 96 19.93 -6.79 2.64
C GLU A 96 19.04 -8.03 2.64
N TRP A 97 17.76 -7.83 2.36
CA TRP A 97 16.80 -8.91 2.21
C TRP A 97 15.62 -8.52 1.32
N ASN A 98 14.95 -9.52 0.78
CA ASN A 98 13.74 -9.35 -0.01
C ASN A 98 12.74 -10.45 0.36
N GLY A 99 11.45 -10.10 0.38
CA GLY A 99 10.39 -10.99 0.85
C GLY A 99 10.07 -12.17 -0.08
N ALA A 100 10.62 -12.21 -1.29
CA ALA A 100 10.27 -13.20 -2.30
C ALA A 100 11.23 -14.41 -2.32
N GLY A 101 10.93 -15.37 -1.45
CA GLY A 101 11.56 -16.70 -1.44
C GLY A 101 12.96 -16.75 -0.82
N PHE A 102 13.43 -17.97 -0.55
CA PHE A 102 14.64 -18.23 0.25
C PHE A 102 15.91 -17.58 -0.33
N THR A 103 16.13 -17.69 -1.64
CA THR A 103 17.34 -17.15 -2.29
C THR A 103 17.44 -15.64 -2.15
N LYS A 104 16.32 -14.92 -2.21
CA LYS A 104 16.31 -13.46 -2.08
C LYS A 104 16.29 -13.02 -0.61
N LEU A 105 15.72 -13.83 0.28
CA LEU A 105 15.84 -13.66 1.72
C LEU A 105 17.30 -13.79 2.17
N PHE A 106 18.10 -14.63 1.52
CA PHE A 106 19.54 -14.74 1.77
C PHE A 106 20.36 -14.20 0.59
N ALA A 107 19.94 -13.06 0.02
CA ALA A 107 20.70 -12.35 -1.01
C ALA A 107 22.17 -12.18 -0.60
N GLN A 108 22.40 -11.93 0.68
CA GLN A 108 23.71 -12.03 1.32
C GLN A 108 23.88 -13.40 2.03
N ARG A 109 24.58 -14.34 1.39
CA ARG A 109 24.76 -15.72 1.90
C ARG A 109 25.37 -15.79 3.31
N ARG A 110 26.21 -14.82 3.70
CA ARG A 110 26.79 -14.74 5.06
C ARG A 110 25.71 -14.65 6.16
N ASN A 111 24.52 -14.11 5.83
CA ASN A 111 23.44 -13.94 6.79
C ASN A 111 22.78 -15.28 7.19
N ILE A 112 23.03 -16.36 6.44
CA ILE A 112 22.63 -17.74 6.83
C ILE A 112 23.25 -18.12 8.18
N PHE A 113 24.44 -17.61 8.49
CA PHE A 113 25.16 -17.93 9.73
C PHE A 113 25.16 -16.77 10.73
N ARG A 114 24.41 -15.69 10.47
CA ARG A 114 24.38 -14.49 11.34
C ARG A 114 23.22 -14.61 12.33
N PRO A 115 23.46 -14.88 13.63
CA PRO A 115 22.38 -15.17 14.58
C PRO A 115 21.40 -14.00 14.75
N ARG A 116 21.89 -12.76 14.70
CA ARG A 116 21.08 -11.53 14.73
C ARG A 116 20.05 -11.51 13.59
N TYR A 117 20.49 -11.84 12.37
CA TYR A 117 19.63 -11.90 11.19
C TYR A 117 18.61 -13.04 11.26
N LEU A 118 19.04 -14.24 11.62
CA LEU A 118 18.12 -15.37 11.78
C LEU A 118 17.07 -15.11 12.86
N ARG A 119 17.45 -14.44 13.95
CA ARG A 119 16.50 -14.02 14.98
C ARG A 119 15.45 -13.06 14.40
N MET A 120 15.88 -12.04 13.65
CA MET A 120 14.97 -11.12 12.96
C MET A 120 13.98 -11.88 12.07
N LEU A 121 14.45 -12.83 11.24
CA LEU A 121 13.57 -13.65 10.41
C LEU A 121 12.55 -14.47 11.23
N GLY A 122 12.98 -15.04 12.35
CA GLY A 122 12.08 -15.71 13.28
C GLY A 122 11.00 -14.78 13.84
N GLN A 123 11.37 -13.54 14.17
CA GLN A 123 10.43 -12.53 14.64
C GLN A 123 9.45 -12.06 13.56
N MET A 124 9.92 -11.91 12.32
CA MET A 124 9.06 -11.64 11.16
C MET A 124 8.00 -12.72 10.97
N ASN A 125 8.41 -13.99 10.99
CA ASN A 125 7.46 -15.10 10.86
C ASN A 125 6.46 -15.14 12.02
N ARG A 126 6.93 -14.95 13.26
CA ARG A 126 6.05 -14.90 14.44
C ARG A 126 5.04 -13.76 14.32
N PHE A 127 5.49 -12.57 13.93
CA PHE A 127 4.61 -11.41 13.73
C PHE A 127 3.54 -11.69 12.68
N ASN A 128 3.91 -12.23 11.51
CA ASN A 128 2.96 -12.55 10.46
C ASN A 128 1.89 -13.56 10.93
N GLN A 129 2.28 -14.57 11.71
CA GLN A 129 1.34 -15.52 12.29
C GLN A 129 0.38 -14.84 13.28
N THR A 130 0.91 -14.04 14.20
CA THR A 130 0.11 -13.31 15.20
C THR A 130 -0.84 -12.31 14.52
N ALA A 131 -0.36 -11.54 13.55
CA ALA A 131 -1.17 -10.56 12.82
C ALA A 131 -2.30 -11.25 12.05
N MET A 132 -2.02 -12.38 11.38
CA MET A 132 -3.04 -13.16 10.69
C MET A 132 -4.09 -13.74 11.64
N GLN A 133 -3.67 -14.25 12.80
CA GLN A 133 -4.58 -14.75 13.82
C GLN A 133 -5.50 -13.64 14.35
N LEU A 134 -4.93 -12.49 14.70
CA LEU A 134 -5.67 -11.31 15.15
C LEU A 134 -6.68 -10.82 14.10
N ALA A 135 -6.26 -10.79 12.82
CA ALA A 135 -7.14 -10.44 11.71
C ALA A 135 -8.34 -11.40 11.59
N GLN A 136 -8.15 -12.69 11.86
CA GLN A 136 -9.21 -13.70 11.81
C GLN A 136 -10.13 -13.66 13.03
N THR A 137 -9.61 -13.34 14.22
CA THR A 137 -10.39 -13.30 15.47
C THR A 137 -11.09 -11.95 15.72
N GLY A 138 -10.94 -10.98 14.82
CA GLY A 138 -11.65 -9.70 14.90
C GLY A 138 -11.05 -8.69 15.88
N TRP A 139 -9.71 -8.52 15.84
CA TRP A 139 -8.95 -7.60 16.71
C TRP A 139 -9.49 -6.16 16.78
N LEU A 140 -10.19 -5.68 15.74
CA LEU A 140 -10.82 -4.35 15.72
C LEU A 140 -11.81 -4.13 16.87
N ASN A 141 -12.40 -5.21 17.39
CA ASN A 141 -13.36 -5.17 18.49
C ASN A 141 -12.72 -5.33 19.88
N ASP A 142 -11.39 -5.37 19.96
CA ASP A 142 -10.62 -5.47 21.20
C ASP A 142 -9.86 -4.16 21.44
N PRO A 143 -10.44 -3.16 22.13
CA PRO A 143 -9.85 -1.81 22.30
C PRO A 143 -8.42 -1.82 22.83
N PRO A 144 -8.06 -2.67 23.82
CA PRO A 144 -6.67 -2.86 24.24
C PRO A 144 -5.68 -3.18 23.12
N VAL A 145 -6.12 -3.79 22.01
CA VAL A 145 -5.29 -4.12 20.85
C VAL A 145 -5.48 -3.08 19.75
N SER A 146 -6.71 -2.62 19.49
CA SER A 146 -7.01 -1.74 18.36
C SER A 146 -6.56 -0.29 18.57
N GLU A 147 -6.34 0.13 19.81
CA GLU A 147 -5.84 1.47 20.16
C GLU A 147 -4.31 1.53 20.30
N GLN A 148 -3.61 0.39 20.19
CA GLN A 148 -2.15 0.38 20.28
C GLN A 148 -1.52 0.95 19.02
N THR A 149 -0.49 1.77 19.20
CA THR A 149 0.44 2.08 18.12
C THR A 149 1.20 0.81 17.71
N ILE A 150 1.68 0.78 16.46
CA ILE A 150 2.52 -0.32 15.96
C ILE A 150 3.75 -0.54 16.86
N GLY A 151 4.36 0.53 17.39
CA GLY A 151 5.48 0.45 18.32
C GLY A 151 5.12 -0.21 19.65
N GLN A 152 3.98 0.15 20.24
CA GLN A 152 3.48 -0.48 21.47
C GLN A 152 3.17 -1.96 21.26
N PHE A 153 2.52 -2.30 20.14
CA PHE A 153 2.24 -3.69 19.77
C PHE A 153 3.54 -4.49 19.62
N ALA A 154 4.54 -3.90 18.96
CA ALA A 154 5.84 -4.52 18.75
C ALA A 154 6.59 -4.77 20.09
N ALA A 155 6.52 -3.80 21.00
CA ALA A 155 7.12 -3.89 22.33
C ALA A 155 6.41 -4.94 23.21
N ALA A 156 5.08 -4.93 23.24
CA ALA A 156 4.27 -5.89 24.00
C ALA A 156 4.49 -7.33 23.52
N GLY A 157 4.57 -7.53 22.20
CA GLY A 157 4.90 -8.81 21.60
C GLY A 157 6.37 -9.21 21.77
N LYS A 158 7.26 -8.33 22.23
CA LYS A 158 8.71 -8.55 22.36
C LYS A 158 9.37 -8.99 21.05
N TYR A 159 9.01 -8.36 19.93
CA TYR A 159 9.62 -8.70 18.63
C TYR A 159 11.05 -8.16 18.48
N GLY A 160 11.41 -7.14 19.25
CA GLY A 160 12.75 -6.58 19.32
C GLY A 160 13.05 -5.54 18.24
N GLU A 161 14.12 -4.79 18.46
CA GLU A 161 14.53 -3.64 17.64
C GLU A 161 14.87 -4.02 16.19
N ASP A 162 15.54 -5.15 15.98
CA ASP A 162 15.88 -5.58 14.60
C ASP A 162 14.63 -5.85 13.77
N PHE A 163 13.60 -6.47 14.36
CA PHE A 163 12.33 -6.65 13.66
C PHE A 163 11.68 -5.31 13.31
N LEU A 164 11.67 -4.36 14.25
CA LEU A 164 11.04 -3.07 14.02
C LEU A 164 11.79 -2.27 12.94
N ASN A 165 13.11 -2.10 13.11
CA ASN A 165 13.92 -1.20 12.30
C ASN A 165 14.36 -1.78 10.97
N LEU A 166 14.43 -3.11 10.83
CA LEU A 166 14.92 -3.76 9.60
C LEU A 166 13.81 -4.46 8.81
N PHE A 167 12.61 -4.61 9.37
CA PHE A 167 11.47 -5.23 8.69
C PHE A 167 10.20 -4.38 8.67
N LEU A 168 9.76 -3.83 9.80
CA LEU A 168 8.42 -3.23 9.89
C LEU A 168 8.38 -1.73 9.51
N LEU A 169 9.46 -0.99 9.76
CA LEU A 169 9.56 0.44 9.47
C LEU A 169 10.03 0.81 8.05
N PRO A 170 11.02 0.12 7.45
CA PRO A 170 11.45 0.41 6.08
C PRO A 170 10.31 0.19 5.07
#